data_AF-A0A7W1S5L2-F1
#
_entry.id   AF-A0A7W1S5L2-F1
#
_cell.length_a   1.000
_cell.length_b   1.000
_cell.length_c   1.000
_cell.angle_alpha   90.00
_cell.angle_beta   90.00
_cell.angle_gamma   90.00
#
_symmetry.space_group_name_H-M   'P 1'
#
loop_
_entity.id
_entity.type
_entity.pdbx_description
1 polymer ?
#
loop_
_entity_poly.entity_id
_entity_poly.type
_entity_poly.pdbx_seq_one_letter_code
_entity_poly.pdbx_strand_id
1 'polypeptide(L)' 'MGTSKAGSKRKMTLKEAKAYLAQTQYMYSVSALRAAAQDGRLKAKMVDGPLPYYVVSEADLLAWCADPVQHKTGKRKAE' A
#
# COMPACT_ATOMS: atom_id res chain seq x y z
N MET A 1 -2.87 -23.20 23.44
CA MET A 1 -3.13 -22.74 22.07
C MET A 1 -2.51 -21.37 21.88
N GLY A 2 -1.25 -21.34 21.45
CA GLY A 2 -0.57 -20.08 21.12
C GLY A 2 -1.03 -19.62 19.74
N THR A 3 -2.09 -18.81 19.68
CA THR A 3 -2.40 -18.07 18.46
C THR A 3 -1.34 -16.99 18.32
N SER A 4 -0.21 -17.37 17.72
CA SER A 4 0.75 -16.43 17.15
C SER A 4 -0.03 -15.63 16.11
N LYS A 5 -0.60 -14.52 16.57
CA LYS A 5 -1.22 -13.47 15.79
C LYS A 5 -0.10 -12.95 14.90
N ALA A 6 0.10 -13.63 13.78
CA ALA A 6 0.99 -13.23 12.71
C ALA A 6 0.37 -11.96 12.11
N GLY A 7 0.48 -10.85 12.84
CA GLY A 7 0.42 -9.55 12.21
C GLY A 7 1.55 -9.57 11.20
N SER A 8 1.20 -9.76 9.94
CA SER A 8 2.14 -9.95 8.84
C SER A 8 3.18 -8.82 8.86
N LYS A 9 4.33 -9.09 9.50
CA LYS A 9 5.53 -8.23 9.53
C LYS A 9 6.21 -8.17 8.16
N ARG A 10 5.54 -8.64 7.10
CA ARG A 10 6.06 -8.63 5.74
C ARG A 10 6.00 -7.20 5.23
N LYS A 11 7.12 -6.50 5.40
CA LYS A 11 7.37 -5.20 4.79
C LYS A 11 7.81 -5.44 3.36
N MET A 12 7.25 -4.67 2.45
CA MET A 12 7.52 -4.76 1.03
C MET A 12 7.67 -3.36 0.46
N THR A 13 8.48 -3.22 -0.58
CA THR A 13 8.60 -1.96 -1.31
C THR A 13 7.32 -1.67 -2.08
N LEU A 14 7.13 -0.42 -2.53
CA LEU A 14 5.97 -0.07 -3.37
C LEU A 14 5.89 -0.89 -4.67
N LYS A 15 7.03 -1.36 -5.19
CA LYS A 15 7.08 -2.24 -6.37
C LYS A 15 6.54 -3.63 -6.06
N GLU A 16 6.96 -4.20 -4.95
CA GLU A 16 6.48 -5.51 -4.48
C GLU A 16 5.01 -5.44 -4.07
N ALA A 17 4.61 -4.35 -3.40
CA ALA A 17 3.21 -4.06 -3.07
C ALA A 17 2.34 -4.07 -4.33
N LYS A 18 2.75 -3.40 -5.41
CA LYS A 18 2.04 -3.48 -6.69
C LYS A 18 1.93 -4.93 -7.20
N ALA A 19 3.02 -5.69 -7.18
CA ALA A 19 3.03 -7.07 -7.67
C ALA A 19 2.14 -7.99 -6.83
N TYR A 20 2.05 -7.73 -5.52
CA TYR A 20 1.17 -8.42 -4.59
C TYR A 20 -0.31 -8.06 -4.82
N LEU A 21 -0.59 -6.77 -5.00
CA LEU A 21 -1.95 -6.29 -5.29
C LEU A 21 -2.48 -6.82 -6.62
N ALA A 22 -1.60 -6.91 -7.64
CA ALA A 22 -1.95 -7.51 -8.92
C ALA A 22 -2.42 -8.97 -8.81
N GLN A 23 -1.94 -9.72 -7.81
CA GLN A 23 -2.36 -11.11 -7.55
C GLN A 23 -3.68 -11.19 -6.78
N THR A 24 -4.04 -10.14 -6.03
CA THR A 24 -5.21 -10.12 -5.13
C THR A 24 -6.40 -9.34 -5.71
N GLN A 25 -6.38 -9.05 -7.03
CA GLN A 25 -7.43 -8.35 -7.79
C GLN A 25 -7.40 -6.81 -7.67
N TYR A 26 -6.39 -6.24 -7.02
CA TYR A 26 -6.22 -4.80 -6.83
C TYR A 26 -5.17 -4.25 -7.83
N MET A 27 -5.60 -3.42 -8.78
CA MET A 27 -4.69 -2.84 -9.79
C MET A 27 -4.31 -1.40 -9.46
N TYR A 28 -3.29 -1.21 -8.61
CA TYR A 28 -2.74 0.12 -8.32
C TYR A 28 -1.36 0.32 -8.96
N SER A 29 -1.10 1.56 -9.39
CA SER A 29 0.21 1.96 -9.87
C SER A 29 1.16 2.27 -8.70
N VAL A 30 2.46 2.08 -8.90
CA VAL A 30 3.48 2.46 -7.90
C VAL A 30 3.36 3.96 -7.55
N SER A 31 3.01 4.80 -8.52
CA SER A 31 2.77 6.22 -8.32
C SER A 31 1.59 6.49 -7.40
N ALA A 32 0.49 5.75 -7.51
CA ALA A 32 -0.67 5.87 -6.62
C ALA A 32 -0.31 5.47 -5.19
N LEU A 33 0.40 4.35 -5.02
CA LEU A 33 0.88 3.90 -3.70
C LEU A 33 1.87 4.91 -3.08
N ARG A 34 2.73 5.51 -3.91
CA ARG A 34 3.66 6.57 -3.46
C ARG A 34 2.91 7.83 -3.04
N ALA A 35 1.94 8.28 -3.83
CA ALA A 35 1.13 9.43 -3.50
C ALA A 35 0.36 9.21 -2.21
N ALA A 36 -0.26 8.04 -2.02
CA ALA A 36 -0.95 7.69 -0.79
C ALA A 36 0.01 7.65 0.42
N ALA A 37 1.24 7.17 0.24
CA ALA A 37 2.27 7.19 1.28
C ALA A 37 2.71 8.63 1.63
N GLN A 38 2.86 9.50 0.64
CA GLN A 38 3.22 10.91 0.82
C GLN A 38 2.11 11.73 1.48
N ASP A 39 0.85 11.45 1.14
CA ASP A 39 -0.34 12.10 1.70
C ASP A 39 -0.67 11.61 3.13
N GLY A 40 0.05 10.58 3.62
CA GLY A 40 -0.19 9.97 4.94
C GLY A 40 -1.40 9.02 4.99
N ARG A 41 -2.06 8.76 3.85
CA ARG A 41 -3.16 7.80 3.68
C ARG A 41 -2.71 6.36 3.82
N LEU A 42 -1.61 6.03 3.15
CA LEU A 42 -0.97 4.72 3.26
C LEU A 42 0.12 4.79 4.32
N LYS A 43 0.02 3.92 5.34
CA LYS A 43 1.02 3.83 6.40
C LYS A 43 2.29 3.13 5.88
N ALA A 44 3.12 3.91 5.19
CA ALA A 44 4.43 3.50 4.71
C ALA A 44 5.53 4.21 5.50
N LYS A 45 6.64 3.50 5.73
CA LYS A 45 7.86 4.06 6.29
C LYS A 45 8.80 4.43 5.16
N MET A 46 9.22 5.69 5.11
CA MET A 46 10.32 6.10 4.25
C MET A 46 11.63 5.59 4.86
N VAL A 47 12.49 5.03 4.02
CA VAL A 47 13.85 4.64 4.36
C VAL A 47 14.78 5.62 3.69
N ASP A 48 15.42 6.46 4.48
CA ASP A 48 16.45 7.38 4.03
C ASP A 48 17.71 6.60 3.67
N GLY A 49 18.25 6.89 2.50
CA GLY A 49 19.42 6.24 1.93
C GLY A 49 19.87 6.97 0.66
N PRO A 50 20.91 6.48 -0.05
CA PRO A 50 21.39 7.11 -1.29
C PRO A 50 20.30 7.23 -2.36
N LEU A 51 19.31 6.34 -2.32
CA LEU A 51 18.06 6.45 -3.06
C LEU A 51 16.89 6.22 -2.08
N PRO A 52 16.15 7.26 -1.66
CA PRO A 52 15.07 7.10 -0.70
C PRO A 52 13.92 6.29 -1.30
N TYR A 53 13.44 5.31 -0.54
CA TYR A 53 12.33 4.45 -0.93
C TYR A 53 11.33 4.26 0.21
N TYR A 54 10.10 3.92 -0.15
CA TYR A 54 9.03 3.66 0.81
C TYR A 54 8.83 2.15 0.96
N VAL A 55 8.70 1.71 2.22
CA VAL A 55 8.32 0.34 2.58
C VAL A 55 6.97 0.36 3.30
N VAL A 56 6.11 -0.56 2.93
CA VAL A 56 4.76 -0.69 3.48
C VAL A 56 4.57 -2.11 4.00
N SER A 57 3.83 -2.28 5.10
CA SER A 57 3.48 -3.61 5.60
C SER A 57 2.31 -4.18 4.80
N GLU A 58 2.27 -5.49 4.61
CA GLU A 58 1.13 -6.17 3.98
C GLU A 58 -0.21 -5.81 4.65
N ALA A 59 -0.26 -5.79 5.99
CA ALA A 59 -1.46 -5.43 6.73
C ALA A 59 -1.91 -3.99 6.48
N ASP A 60 -0.98 -3.03 6.48
CA ASP A 60 -1.28 -1.62 6.20
C ASP A 60 -1.71 -1.43 4.73
N LEU A 61 -1.10 -2.17 3.81
CA LEU A 61 -1.43 -2.16 2.39
C LEU A 61 -2.84 -2.70 2.14
N LEU A 62 -3.18 -3.85 2.74
CA LEU A 62 -4.50 -4.45 2.65
C LEU A 62 -5.56 -3.61 3.35
N ALA A 63 -5.25 -3.03 4.51
CA ALA A 63 -6.15 -2.10 5.21
C ALA A 63 -6.44 -0.87 4.36
N TRP A 64 -5.40 -0.29 3.72
CA TRP A 64 -5.59 0.78 2.75
C TRP A 64 -6.43 0.31 1.56
N CYS A 65 -6.17 -0.88 1.01
CA CYS A 65 -6.96 -1.42 -0.12
C CYS A 65 -8.42 -1.71 0.22
N ALA A 66 -8.70 -2.12 1.45
CA ALA A 66 -10.04 -2.38 1.95
C ALA A 66 -10.84 -1.10 2.26
N ASP A 67 -10.21 0.07 2.25
CA ASP A 67 -10.84 1.35 2.51
C ASP A 67 -11.11 2.14 1.21
N PRO A 68 -12.31 2.03 0.64
CA PRO A 68 -12.65 2.68 -0.64
C PRO A 68 -12.72 4.21 -0.53
N VAL A 69 -12.78 4.78 0.68
CA VAL A 69 -12.82 6.24 0.89
C VAL A 69 -11.46 6.86 0.61
N GLN A 70 -10.37 6.17 0.94
CA GLN A 70 -9.01 6.63 0.66
C GLN A 70 -8.63 6.57 -0.83
N HIS A 71 -9.42 5.84 -1.62
CA HIS A 71 -9.20 5.60 -3.06
C HIS A 71 -9.96 6.55 -3.96
N LYS A 72 -10.76 7.47 -3.40
CA LYS A 72 -11.35 8.60 -4.16
C LYS A 72 -10.27 9.61 -4.57
N THR A 73 -9.31 9.16 -5.37
CA THR A 73 -8.64 10.03 -6.34
C THR A 73 -9.57 10.04 -7.55
N GLY A 74 -10.29 11.15 -7.72
CA GLY A 74 -11.39 11.26 -8.66
C GLY A 74 -11.09 10.73 -10.06
N LYS A 75 -11.81 9.68 -10.46
CA LYS A 75 -12.48 9.64 -11.75
C LYS A 75 -13.91 9.17 -11.53
N ARG A 76 -14.83 10.13 -11.40
CA ARG A 76 -16.09 9.98 -12.13
C ARG A 76 -15.66 9.62 -13.56
N LYS A 77 -16.03 8.42 -14.03
CA LYS A 77 -16.24 8.25 -15.47
C LYS A 77 -17.21 9.38 -15.81
N ALA A 78 -16.75 10.38 -16.56
CA ALA A 78 -17.68 11.30 -17.20
C ALA A 78 -18.60 10.43 -18.05
N GLU A 79 -19.90 10.58 -17.80
CA GLU A 79 -20.98 10.07 -18.64
C GLU A 79 -20.77 10.44 -20.10
#